data_AF-A0A330M659-F1
#
_entry.id   AF-A0A330M659-F1
#
_cell.length_a   1.000
_cell.length_b   1.000
_cell.length_c   1.000
_cell.angle_alpha   90.00
_cell.angle_beta   90.00
_cell.angle_gamma   90.00
#
_symmetry.space_group_name_H-M   'P 1'
#
loop_
_entity.id
_entity.type
_entity.pdbx_description
1 polymer ?
#
loop_
_entity_poly.entity_id
_entity_poly.type
_entity_poly.pdbx_seq_one_letter_code
_entity_poly.pdbx_strand_id
1 'polypeptide(L)'
;MFSTAVEAWQTDENIIFGVHSKTAPLEWRNNGVDQGFHLELMSRIGQMTGKRIVVRRKTFQQLLADVHDDTSPIDVIAVVSPVTIDRQLSQSDPIYATHAKAYTLQGKEFIHGWHDLAGKRVAIKNFVSNHKNAQLMAEINDALRQLKLSGEYDRLVNKWFGTGREKVDLSNAQQRMFWLAIFISIIWH
;
A
#
# COMPACT_ATOMS: atom_id res chain seq x y z
N MET A 1 -29.09 -8.51 -22.97
CA MET A 1 -27.74 -8.62 -23.53
C MET A 1 -26.96 -7.36 -23.17
N PHE A 2 -26.31 -7.36 -22.01
CA PHE A 2 -25.34 -6.34 -21.64
C PHE A 2 -24.14 -7.05 -21.01
N SER A 3 -22.95 -6.67 -21.44
CA SER A 3 -21.66 -6.93 -20.79
C SER A 3 -20.95 -8.27 -21.06
N THR A 4 -20.42 -8.45 -22.26
CA THR A 4 -19.32 -9.41 -22.51
C THR A 4 -17.93 -8.76 -22.39
N ALA A 5 -17.85 -7.44 -22.16
CA ALA A 5 -16.58 -6.70 -22.12
C ALA A 5 -15.95 -6.60 -20.71
N VAL A 6 -16.76 -6.69 -19.65
CA VAL A 6 -16.28 -6.61 -18.26
C VAL A 6 -15.62 -7.93 -17.83
N GLU A 7 -16.06 -9.05 -18.38
CA GLU A 7 -15.60 -10.40 -18.02
C GLU A 7 -14.19 -10.74 -18.54
N ALA A 8 -13.70 -10.06 -19.59
CA ALA A 8 -12.45 -10.43 -20.25
C ALA A 8 -11.16 -10.06 -19.48
N TRP A 9 -11.26 -9.32 -18.37
CA TRP A 9 -10.09 -8.82 -17.61
C TRP A 9 -10.08 -9.25 -16.14
N GLN A 10 -11.19 -9.81 -15.65
CA GLN A 10 -11.38 -10.13 -14.24
C GLN A 10 -11.37 -11.65 -14.09
N THR A 11 -10.17 -12.20 -14.03
CA THR A 11 -9.91 -13.61 -13.69
C THR A 11 -9.18 -13.63 -12.35
N ASP A 12 -9.23 -14.75 -11.62
CA ASP A 12 -8.43 -14.93 -10.39
C ASP A 12 -6.91 -14.79 -10.62
N GLU A 13 -6.48 -14.74 -11.87
CA GLU A 13 -5.10 -14.56 -12.31
C GLU A 13 -4.70 -13.08 -12.43
N ASN A 14 -5.65 -12.13 -12.37
CA ASN A 14 -5.37 -10.70 -12.50
C ASN A 14 -5.70 -9.94 -11.21
N ILE A 15 -4.95 -8.86 -10.94
CA ILE A 15 -5.34 -7.80 -10.01
C ILE A 15 -5.45 -6.50 -10.79
N ILE A 16 -6.65 -5.91 -10.84
CA ILE A 16 -6.88 -4.63 -11.49
C ILE A 16 -6.58 -3.50 -10.49
N PHE A 17 -5.40 -2.92 -10.62
CA PHE A 17 -4.90 -1.88 -9.72
C PHE A 17 -5.24 -0.47 -10.24
N GLY A 18 -6.08 0.24 -9.49
CA GLY A 18 -6.46 1.62 -9.77
C GLY A 18 -5.40 2.62 -9.29
N VAL A 19 -4.92 3.47 -10.21
CA VAL A 19 -3.91 4.50 -9.93
C VAL A 19 -4.46 5.89 -10.25
N HIS A 20 -4.13 6.88 -9.42
CA HIS A 20 -4.64 8.25 -9.59
C HIS A 20 -3.57 9.33 -9.41
N SER A 21 -2.53 9.05 -8.63
CA SER A 21 -1.53 10.05 -8.28
C SER A 21 -0.69 10.42 -9.52
N LYS A 22 -0.22 11.66 -9.55
CA LYS A 22 0.68 12.21 -10.58
C LYS A 22 2.00 12.68 -9.97
N THR A 23 2.24 12.33 -8.71
CA THR A 23 3.34 12.83 -7.89
C THR A 23 4.40 11.75 -7.73
N ALA A 24 5.58 12.00 -8.28
CA ALA A 24 6.77 11.22 -7.97
C ALA A 24 7.17 11.40 -6.48
N PRO A 25 7.71 10.36 -5.82
CA PRO A 25 8.00 9.02 -6.35
C PRO A 25 6.85 8.01 -6.20
N LEU A 26 5.64 8.46 -5.81
CA LEU A 26 4.53 7.57 -5.47
C LEU A 26 3.91 6.90 -6.71
N GLU A 27 3.38 7.72 -7.62
CA GLU A 27 2.83 7.29 -8.91
C GLU A 27 2.91 8.48 -9.85
N TRP A 28 3.43 8.28 -11.05
CA TRP A 28 3.36 9.26 -12.12
C TRP A 28 3.47 8.56 -13.46
N ARG A 29 3.32 9.33 -14.53
CA ARG A 29 3.45 8.84 -15.89
C ARG A 29 4.65 9.49 -16.56
N ASN A 30 5.49 8.68 -17.18
CA ASN A 30 6.58 9.14 -18.04
C ASN A 30 6.40 8.50 -19.42
N ASN A 31 6.32 9.32 -20.48
CA ASN A 31 6.11 8.86 -21.86
C ASN A 31 4.96 7.84 -22.02
N GLY A 32 3.85 8.06 -21.33
CA GLY A 32 2.69 7.16 -21.39
C GLY A 32 2.73 5.98 -20.42
N VAL A 33 3.88 5.69 -19.80
CA VAL A 33 4.08 4.54 -18.91
C VAL A 33 3.89 4.94 -17.45
N ASP A 34 3.02 4.22 -16.73
CA ASP A 34 2.81 4.41 -15.29
C ASP A 34 3.97 3.78 -14.49
N GLN A 35 4.50 4.55 -13.55
CA GLN A 35 5.64 4.15 -12.72
C GLN A 35 5.57 4.78 -11.32
N GLY A 36 6.34 4.22 -10.40
CA GLY A 36 6.48 4.72 -9.03
C GLY A 36 6.41 3.60 -7.99
N PHE A 37 6.54 4.00 -6.74
CA PHE A 37 6.59 3.10 -5.60
C PHE A 37 5.37 2.17 -5.52
N HIS A 38 4.14 2.69 -5.63
CA HIS A 38 2.95 1.83 -5.48
C HIS A 38 2.85 0.81 -6.62
N LEU A 39 3.24 1.20 -7.84
CA LEU A 39 3.23 0.35 -9.03
C LEU A 39 4.23 -0.81 -8.86
N GLU A 40 5.45 -0.51 -8.40
CA GLU A 40 6.46 -1.54 -8.18
C GLU A 40 6.11 -2.43 -6.99
N LEU A 41 5.60 -1.87 -5.90
CA LEU A 41 5.15 -2.64 -4.74
C LEU A 41 4.04 -3.63 -5.12
N MET A 42 3.02 -3.17 -5.85
CA MET A 42 1.94 -4.05 -6.34
C MET A 42 2.48 -5.09 -7.34
N SER A 43 3.45 -4.73 -8.18
CA SER A 43 4.11 -5.70 -9.06
C SER A 43 4.85 -6.79 -8.29
N ARG A 44 5.51 -6.47 -7.16
CA ARG A 44 6.14 -7.48 -6.30
C ARG A 44 5.12 -8.39 -5.64
N ILE A 45 4.02 -7.81 -5.15
CA ILE A 45 2.90 -8.59 -4.62
C ILE A 45 2.36 -9.55 -5.69
N GLY A 46 2.12 -9.08 -6.92
CA GLY A 46 1.67 -9.93 -8.02
C GLY A 46 2.64 -11.07 -8.35
N GLN A 47 3.95 -10.84 -8.28
CA GLN A 47 4.95 -11.91 -8.45
C GLN A 47 4.86 -12.97 -7.35
N MET A 48 4.58 -12.57 -6.12
CA MET A 48 4.46 -13.49 -4.97
C MET A 48 3.16 -14.27 -4.97
N THR A 49 2.07 -13.66 -5.45
CA THR A 49 0.74 -14.28 -5.50
C THR A 49 0.47 -15.00 -6.83
N GLY A 50 1.39 -14.91 -7.80
CA GLY A 50 1.21 -15.47 -9.14
C GLY A 50 0.16 -14.72 -9.97
N LYS A 51 -0.19 -13.48 -9.59
CA LYS A 51 -1.22 -12.67 -10.26
C LYS A 51 -0.59 -11.59 -11.14
N ARG A 52 -1.15 -11.40 -12.33
CA ARG A 52 -0.79 -10.33 -13.25
C ARG A 52 -1.43 -9.01 -12.81
N ILE A 53 -0.61 -7.97 -12.69
CA ILE A 53 -1.11 -6.63 -12.33
C ILE A 53 -1.59 -5.89 -13.59
N VAL A 54 -2.84 -5.46 -13.57
CA VAL A 54 -3.48 -4.68 -14.64
C VAL A 54 -3.73 -3.26 -14.14
N VAL A 55 -2.92 -2.32 -14.60
CA VAL A 55 -3.04 -0.93 -14.16
C VAL A 55 -4.21 -0.22 -14.87
N ARG A 56 -5.03 0.49 -14.09
CA ARG A 56 -6.12 1.35 -14.59
C ARG A 56 -6.00 2.73 -13.98
N ARG A 57 -5.62 3.71 -14.80
CA ARG A 57 -5.57 5.11 -14.36
C ARG A 57 -6.95 5.75 -14.46
N LYS A 58 -7.43 6.30 -13.34
CA LYS A 58 -8.69 7.08 -13.25
C LYS A 58 -8.49 8.29 -12.33
N THR A 59 -9.49 9.17 -12.21
CA THR A 59 -9.45 10.23 -11.19
C THR A 59 -9.62 9.65 -9.80
N PHE A 60 -9.20 10.38 -8.76
CA PHE A 60 -9.36 9.95 -7.38
C PHE A 60 -10.83 9.70 -7.02
N GLN A 61 -11.72 10.59 -7.44
CA GLN A 61 -13.17 10.48 -7.21
C GLN A 61 -13.76 9.25 -7.91
N GLN A 62 -13.32 8.95 -9.13
CA GLN A 62 -13.75 7.73 -9.83
C GLN A 62 -13.30 6.48 -9.10
N LEU A 63 -12.04 6.42 -8.67
CA LEU A 63 -11.52 5.28 -7.92
C LEU A 63 -12.21 5.08 -6.58
N LEU A 64 -12.57 6.18 -5.89
CA LEU A 64 -13.38 6.08 -4.67
C LEU A 64 -14.77 5.52 -4.97
N ALA A 65 -15.45 5.99 -6.02
CA ALA A 65 -16.73 5.42 -6.41
C ALA A 65 -16.60 3.93 -6.78
N ASP A 66 -15.57 3.59 -7.57
CA ASP A 66 -15.28 2.23 -8.02
C ASP A 66 -15.04 1.26 -6.85
N VAL A 67 -14.26 1.65 -5.83
CA VAL A 67 -13.94 0.74 -4.72
C VAL A 67 -15.16 0.43 -3.83
N HIS A 68 -16.19 1.30 -3.87
CA HIS A 68 -17.48 1.05 -3.21
C HIS A 68 -18.49 0.32 -4.10
N ASP A 69 -18.23 0.20 -5.40
CA ASP A 69 -19.13 -0.46 -6.35
C ASP A 69 -18.72 -1.93 -6.54
N ASP A 70 -19.57 -2.83 -6.06
CA ASP A 70 -19.37 -4.28 -6.18
C ASP A 70 -19.37 -4.78 -7.62
N THR A 71 -19.79 -3.97 -8.59
CA THR A 71 -19.73 -4.28 -10.03
C THR A 71 -18.50 -3.69 -10.72
N SER A 72 -17.75 -2.83 -10.02
CA SER A 72 -16.56 -2.22 -10.59
C SER A 72 -15.48 -3.27 -10.83
N PRO A 73 -14.75 -3.16 -11.96
CA PRO A 73 -13.58 -4.00 -12.21
C PRO A 73 -12.35 -3.54 -11.42
N ILE A 74 -12.40 -2.48 -10.61
CA ILE A 74 -11.24 -2.07 -9.80
C ILE A 74 -11.16 -2.94 -8.55
N ASP A 75 -10.09 -3.72 -8.42
CA ASP A 75 -9.93 -4.62 -7.29
C ASP A 75 -9.29 -3.93 -6.09
N VAL A 76 -8.33 -3.03 -6.34
CA VAL A 76 -7.53 -2.39 -5.30
C VAL A 76 -7.04 -1.01 -5.75
N ILE A 77 -6.93 -0.08 -4.81
CA ILE A 77 -6.41 1.27 -4.99
C ILE A 77 -5.43 1.63 -3.87
N ALA A 78 -4.50 2.55 -4.10
CA ALA A 78 -3.61 3.05 -3.05
C ALA A 78 -4.09 4.43 -2.57
N VAL A 79 -4.53 4.52 -1.31
CA VAL A 79 -5.07 5.77 -0.75
C VAL A 79 -4.49 6.08 0.62
N VAL A 80 -4.58 7.34 1.02
CA VAL A 80 -4.35 7.73 2.42
C VAL A 80 -5.55 7.24 3.21
N SER A 81 -5.33 6.43 4.24
CA SER A 81 -6.42 6.01 5.10
C SER A 81 -6.87 7.20 5.95
N PRO A 82 -8.16 7.59 5.95
CA PRO A 82 -8.70 8.22 7.13
C PRO A 82 -8.61 7.22 8.28
N VAL A 83 -8.22 7.67 9.47
CA VAL A 83 -8.14 6.82 10.68
C VAL A 83 -9.54 6.29 11.06
N THR A 84 -10.59 6.90 10.53
CA THR A 84 -11.98 6.43 10.55
C THR A 84 -12.28 5.59 9.30
N ILE A 85 -12.26 4.26 9.47
CA ILE A 85 -12.53 3.27 8.44
C ILE A 85 -14.04 3.17 8.17
N ASP A 86 -14.43 3.26 6.90
CA ASP A 86 -15.73 2.76 6.43
C ASP A 86 -15.70 1.21 6.50
N ARG A 87 -16.64 0.61 7.23
CA ARG A 87 -16.72 -0.85 7.44
C ARG A 87 -16.92 -1.63 6.14
N GLN A 88 -17.29 -0.98 5.04
CA GLN A 88 -17.51 -1.60 3.73
C GLN A 88 -16.23 -1.76 2.89
N LEU A 89 -15.09 -1.22 3.36
CA LEU A 89 -13.81 -1.29 2.66
C LEU A 89 -12.81 -2.12 3.45
N SER A 90 -12.11 -3.01 2.74
CA SER A 90 -10.96 -3.73 3.29
C SER A 90 -9.69 -2.92 3.06
N GLN A 91 -8.77 -2.94 4.02
CA GLN A 91 -7.50 -2.21 3.94
C GLN A 91 -6.33 -3.14 4.22
N SER A 92 -5.20 -2.87 3.58
CA SER A 92 -3.95 -3.56 3.86
C SER A 92 -3.32 -3.06 5.15
N ASP A 93 -2.33 -3.80 5.63
CA ASP A 93 -1.30 -3.25 6.51
C ASP A 93 -0.71 -1.97 5.89
N PRO A 94 -0.26 -1.00 6.71
CA PRO A 94 0.38 0.21 6.20
C PRO A 94 1.49 -0.08 5.20
N ILE A 95 1.37 0.55 4.02
CA ILE A 95 2.33 0.43 2.90
C ILE A 95 3.31 1.59 2.85
N TYR A 96 3.00 2.71 3.50
CA TYR A 96 3.90 3.85 3.67
C TYR A 96 3.32 4.82 4.71
N ALA A 97 4.18 5.49 5.47
CA ALA A 97 3.79 6.61 6.32
C ALA A 97 4.61 7.85 5.91
N THR A 98 3.92 8.94 5.59
CA THR A 98 4.58 10.22 5.25
C THR A 98 4.22 11.29 6.26
N HIS A 99 5.15 12.22 6.49
CA HIS A 99 4.83 13.42 7.24
C HIS A 99 3.97 14.35 6.38
N ALA A 100 2.84 14.82 6.90
CA ALA A 100 1.92 15.66 6.12
C ALA A 100 2.57 16.97 5.61
N LYS A 101 3.70 17.42 6.19
CA LYS A 101 4.48 18.58 5.73
C LYS A 101 5.68 18.25 4.82
N ALA A 102 5.99 16.98 4.55
CA ALA A 102 7.10 16.60 3.67
C ALA A 102 6.93 17.13 2.23
N TYR A 103 5.69 17.41 1.81
CA TYR A 103 5.37 18.00 0.51
C TYR A 103 5.36 19.54 0.49
N THR A 104 5.41 20.23 1.64
CA THR A 104 5.17 21.68 1.72
C THR A 104 6.35 22.52 2.19
N LEU A 105 7.43 21.93 2.72
CA LEU A 105 8.56 22.70 3.23
C LEU A 105 9.90 22.05 2.85
N GLN A 106 10.58 22.61 1.84
CA GLN A 106 12.01 22.35 1.64
C GLN A 106 12.79 22.76 2.90
N GLY A 107 13.57 21.85 3.48
CA GLY A 107 14.62 22.19 4.45
C GLY A 107 14.36 21.96 5.94
N LYS A 108 13.52 21.00 6.36
CA LYS A 108 13.44 20.60 7.78
C LYS A 108 13.72 19.12 8.03
N GLU A 109 14.17 18.85 9.26
CA GLU A 109 14.79 17.61 9.75
C GLU A 109 14.03 16.31 9.45
N PHE A 110 14.84 15.28 9.18
CA PHE A 110 14.46 13.94 8.78
C PHE A 110 13.71 13.18 9.88
N ILE A 111 12.91 12.20 9.48
CA ILE A 111 12.23 11.26 10.39
C ILE A 111 13.02 9.96 10.40
N HIS A 112 13.60 9.63 11.56
CA HIS A 112 14.46 8.47 11.78
C HIS A 112 13.72 7.31 12.47
N GLY A 113 12.50 7.54 12.98
CA GLY A 113 11.65 6.47 13.49
C GLY A 113 10.29 6.95 14.01
N TRP A 114 9.51 6.00 14.55
CA TRP A 114 8.18 6.26 15.13
C TRP A 114 8.14 7.31 16.23
N HIS A 115 9.23 7.44 16.99
CA HIS A 115 9.33 8.45 18.05
C HIS A 115 9.23 9.87 17.47
N ASP A 116 9.81 10.10 16.30
CA ASP A 116 9.80 11.40 15.62
C ASP A 116 8.43 11.73 15.01
N LEU A 117 7.51 10.77 15.01
CA LEU A 117 6.12 10.95 14.58
C LEU A 117 5.17 11.34 15.72
N ALA A 118 5.59 11.22 16.98
CA ALA A 118 4.76 11.57 18.12
C ALA A 118 4.36 13.05 18.06
N GLY A 119 3.05 13.32 18.07
CA GLY A 119 2.50 14.68 17.94
C GLY A 119 2.53 15.27 16.53
N LYS A 120 3.01 14.53 15.51
CA LYS A 120 3.02 14.97 14.11
C LYS A 120 1.79 14.46 13.36
N ARG A 121 1.26 15.27 12.43
CA ARG A 121 0.26 14.80 11.46
C ARG A 121 0.95 13.91 10.43
N VAL A 122 0.66 12.62 10.47
CA VAL A 122 1.22 11.60 9.57
C VAL A 122 0.09 11.09 8.68
N ALA A 123 0.35 11.03 7.38
CA ALA A 123 -0.53 10.35 6.44
C ALA A 123 -0.05 8.91 6.27
N ILE A 124 -0.90 7.96 6.66
CA ILE A 124 -0.66 6.53 6.45
C ILE A 124 -1.35 6.14 5.15
N LYS A 125 -0.61 5.50 4.25
CA LYS A 125 -1.14 4.96 3.01
C LYS A 125 -1.33 3.46 3.15
N ASN A 126 -2.47 2.99 2.64
CA ASN A 126 -2.87 1.59 2.58
C ASN A 126 -3.31 1.27 1.15
N PHE A 127 -3.23 0.00 0.77
CA PHE A 127 -4.07 -0.52 -0.31
C PHE A 127 -5.49 -0.70 0.23
N VAL A 128 -6.48 -0.36 -0.57
CA VAL A 128 -7.90 -0.43 -0.22
C VAL A 128 -8.64 -1.16 -1.31
N SER A 129 -9.49 -2.09 -0.91
CA SER A 129 -10.35 -2.86 -1.80
C SER A 129 -11.78 -2.85 -1.29
N ASN A 130 -12.71 -3.19 -2.17
CA ASN A 130 -14.06 -3.54 -1.76
C ASN A 130 -14.04 -4.74 -0.78
N HIS A 131 -14.98 -4.81 0.17
CA HIS A 131 -15.11 -5.93 1.11
C HIS A 131 -15.27 -7.31 0.45
N LYS A 132 -15.86 -7.39 -0.75
CA LYS A 132 -15.97 -8.66 -1.50
C LYS A 132 -14.59 -9.26 -1.83
N ASN A 133 -13.55 -8.41 -1.88
CA ASN A 133 -12.17 -8.79 -2.19
C ASN A 133 -11.36 -9.12 -0.92
N ALA A 134 -12.01 -9.58 0.16
CA ALA A 134 -11.34 -9.88 1.44
C ALA A 134 -10.20 -10.91 1.30
N GLN A 135 -10.38 -11.94 0.47
CA GLN A 135 -9.34 -12.92 0.20
C GLN A 135 -8.12 -12.28 -0.49
N LEU A 136 -8.34 -11.47 -1.52
CA LEU A 136 -7.28 -10.71 -2.16
C LEU A 136 -6.53 -9.83 -1.15
N MET A 137 -7.26 -9.18 -0.22
CA MET A 137 -6.63 -8.35 0.80
C MET A 137 -5.76 -9.18 1.76
N ALA A 138 -6.19 -10.39 2.12
CA ALA A 138 -5.37 -11.31 2.91
C ALA A 138 -4.07 -11.69 2.19
N GLU A 139 -4.16 -12.02 0.90
CA GLU A 139 -2.98 -12.34 0.07
C GLU A 139 -2.03 -11.14 -0.07
N ILE A 140 -2.57 -9.93 -0.27
CA ILE A 140 -1.80 -8.69 -0.28
C ILE A 140 -1.04 -8.50 1.05
N ASN A 141 -1.72 -8.72 2.18
CA ASN A 141 -1.10 -8.56 3.51
C ASN A 141 -0.01 -9.59 3.77
N ASP A 142 -0.22 -10.84 3.37
CA ASP A 142 0.80 -11.88 3.53
C ASP A 142 2.02 -11.61 2.64
N ALA A 143 1.81 -11.17 1.39
CA ALA A 143 2.91 -10.74 0.52
C ALA A 143 3.65 -9.53 1.09
N LEU A 144 2.93 -8.51 1.56
CA LEU A 144 3.54 -7.33 2.22
C LEU A 144 4.37 -7.73 3.44
N ARG A 145 3.88 -8.65 4.28
CA ARG A 145 4.60 -9.15 5.44
C ARG A 145 5.89 -9.86 5.02
N GLN A 146 5.83 -10.72 4.02
CA GLN A 146 7.01 -11.42 3.51
C GLN A 146 8.04 -10.44 2.90
N LEU A 147 7.61 -9.43 2.15
CA LEU A 147 8.49 -8.38 1.61
C LEU A 147 9.18 -7.58 2.73
N LYS A 148 8.48 -7.32 3.83
CA LYS A 148 9.06 -6.67 5.03
C LYS A 148 10.07 -7.58 5.71
N LEU A 149 9.73 -8.86 5.93
CA LEU A 149 10.63 -9.83 6.57
C LEU A 149 11.90 -10.10 5.76
N SER A 150 11.82 -10.08 4.43
CA SER A 150 12.97 -10.31 3.53
C SER A 150 13.85 -9.07 3.32
N GLY A 151 13.43 -7.90 3.83
CA GLY A 151 14.07 -6.61 3.55
C GLY A 151 13.94 -6.13 2.10
N GLU A 152 13.12 -6.78 1.26
CA GLU A 152 12.84 -6.32 -0.10
C GLU A 152 11.97 -5.05 -0.08
N TYR A 153 11.03 -4.95 0.85
CA TYR A 153 10.26 -3.73 1.08
C TYR A 153 11.19 -2.55 1.38
N ASP A 154 12.17 -2.72 2.27
CA ASP A 154 13.12 -1.66 2.60
C ASP A 154 13.96 -1.25 1.40
N ARG A 155 14.33 -2.21 0.53
CA ARG A 155 15.02 -1.92 -0.72
C ARG A 155 14.15 -1.10 -1.68
N LEU A 156 12.86 -1.41 -1.80
CA LEU A 156 11.91 -0.61 -2.59
C LEU A 156 11.77 0.81 -2.02
N VAL A 157 11.61 0.94 -0.71
CA VAL A 157 11.53 2.25 -0.06
C VAL A 157 12.81 3.04 -0.31
N ASN A 158 13.98 2.46 -0.10
CA ASN A 158 15.26 3.13 -0.36
C ASN A 158 15.44 3.49 -1.85
N LYS A 159 14.96 2.66 -2.78
CA LYS A 159 15.01 2.95 -4.22
C LYS A 159 14.20 4.19 -4.58
N TRP A 160 12.95 4.26 -4.13
CA TRP A 160 12.03 5.31 -4.55
C TRP A 160 12.16 6.59 -3.73
N PHE A 161 12.51 6.45 -2.45
CA PHE A 161 12.59 7.57 -1.51
C PHE A 161 14.03 7.87 -1.06
N GLY A 162 15.04 7.10 -1.44
CA GLY A 162 16.44 7.33 -1.06
C GLY A 162 16.78 6.89 0.37
N THR A 163 18.06 6.81 0.69
CA THR A 163 18.56 6.50 2.03
C THR A 163 18.43 7.72 2.95
N GLY A 164 17.58 7.63 3.97
CA GLY A 164 17.50 8.63 5.05
C GLY A 164 16.30 9.58 5.01
N ARG A 165 15.38 9.46 4.03
CA ARG A 165 14.29 10.44 3.91
C ARG A 165 13.03 10.17 4.73
N GLU A 166 12.70 8.93 5.11
CA GLU A 166 11.38 8.66 5.71
C GLU A 166 11.27 7.21 6.26
N LYS A 167 12.26 6.73 7.03
CA LYS A 167 12.17 5.41 7.69
C LYS A 167 11.24 5.51 8.90
N VAL A 168 9.92 5.53 8.66
CA VAL A 168 8.97 5.13 9.69
C VAL A 168 8.92 3.62 9.66
N ASP A 169 9.82 3.02 10.42
CA ASP A 169 10.04 1.59 10.42
C ASP A 169 8.91 0.86 11.17
N LEU A 170 7.79 0.61 10.47
CA LEU A 170 6.66 -0.18 10.97
C LEU A 170 7.10 -1.59 11.42
N SER A 171 8.20 -2.10 10.86
CA SER A 171 8.74 -3.43 11.18
C SER A 171 9.42 -3.46 12.55
N ASN A 172 10.12 -2.40 12.96
CA ASN A 172 10.84 -2.37 14.24
C ASN A 172 9.91 -2.38 15.45
N ALA A 173 8.74 -1.75 15.37
CA ALA A 173 7.73 -1.83 16.42
C ALA A 173 7.13 -3.25 16.51
N GLN A 174 6.82 -3.86 15.37
CA GLN A 174 6.32 -5.24 15.29
C GLN A 174 7.37 -6.27 15.71
N GLN A 175 8.64 -6.11 15.32
CA GLN A 175 9.76 -6.96 15.73
C GLN A 175 10.05 -6.84 17.22
N ARG A 176 10.01 -5.63 17.80
CA ARG A 176 10.12 -5.46 19.25
C ARG A 176 8.96 -6.13 19.99
N MET A 177 7.73 -6.04 19.47
CA MET A 177 6.57 -6.73 20.03
C MET A 177 6.69 -8.25 19.89
N PHE A 178 7.19 -8.75 18.75
CA PHE A 178 7.45 -10.18 18.53
C PHE A 178 8.53 -10.70 19.48
N TRP A 179 9.63 -9.97 19.66
CA TRP A 179 10.67 -10.31 20.63
C TRP A 179 10.19 -10.21 22.09
N LEU A 180 9.36 -9.21 22.42
CA LEU A 180 8.68 -9.13 23.72
C LEU A 180 7.76 -10.34 23.95
N ALA A 181 6.98 -10.74 22.95
CA ALA A 181 6.10 -11.90 23.06
C ALA A 181 6.88 -13.22 23.23
N ILE A 182 7.98 -13.40 22.48
CA ILE A 182 8.89 -14.54 22.63
C ILE A 182 9.54 -14.53 24.02
N PHE A 183 10.03 -13.37 24.47
CA PHE A 183 10.71 -13.23 25.76
C PHE A 183 9.76 -13.47 26.95
N ILE A 184 8.52 -12.95 26.88
CA ILE A 184 7.47 -13.21 27.88
C ILE A 184 7.11 -14.71 27.91
N SER A 185 7.01 -15.35 26.74
CA SER A 185 6.72 -16.80 26.64
C SER A 185 7.83 -17.68 27.23
N ILE A 186 9.09 -17.22 27.21
CA ILE A 186 10.23 -17.94 27.81
C ILE A 186 10.31 -17.73 29.33
N ILE A 187 9.82 -16.58 29.84
CA ILE A 187 9.81 -16.28 31.28
C ILE A 187 8.65 -16.97 32.01
N TRP A 188 7.56 -17.29 31.30
CA TRP A 188 6.34 -17.92 31.84
C TRP A 188 6.24 -19.43 31.55
N HIS A 189 7.38 -20.11 31.37
CA HIS A 189 7.54 -21.56 31.36
C HIS A 189 8.81 -21.95 32.13
#